data_AF-A0A446B6F0-F1
#
_entry.id   AF-A0A446B6F0-F1
#
_cell.length_a   1.000
_cell.length_b   1.000
_cell.length_c   1.000
_cell.angle_alpha   90.00
_cell.angle_beta   90.00
_cell.angle_gamma   90.00
#
_symmetry.space_group_name_H-M   'P 1'
#
loop_
_entity.id
_entity.type
_entity.pdbx_description
1 polymer ?
#
loop_
_entity_poly.entity_id
_entity_poly.type
_entity_poly.pdbx_seq_one_letter_code
_entity_poly.pdbx_strand_id
1 'polypeptide(L)'
;MASTATPSPDSISDSEFQDLLRRYPACLAAISESKGAKPGQKTLASLDKYRYETAPARFGPGNPDVSMGLDDVKALVEWKLRHGKFRPTLMKLVSSNDARSVQEIIHKAVKHYREKSDSAGALDILTQLKGIGPATASLLLAVHDPERIIFFSDEAFYWLCCQGSKSPIKYSQKEYAELSERAQALAKRLGVHAVDVERVAYVLMREPAEHMSTTAAKPPTGSPAVATAQKFVMSIWKSKHPNARVTTNFPVTVERWEPDGYGRAGTYKEIFEGRWEDYDPWESSTRLAVTSDLYRKAGACSIFRMFQGWLALSTIPPARAPSGILHGAVPSYAQELNPALHPHLELQRSLVPVPQLEPGDYLVWHPDLTNALYLARQRKAFLLGQPGPDFGGGRGESEHEGRPGVQDVNDAGGDDGLRAMGLLPWDEEEADTDEEREVLAMANGILFPDLYDWL
;
A
#
# COMPACT_ATOMS: atom_id res chain seq x y z
N MET A 1 -30.80 -19.79 -5.37
CA MET A 1 -29.57 -20.06 -6.14
C MET A 1 -29.53 -19.11 -7.31
N ALA A 2 -28.74 -18.05 -7.23
CA ALA A 2 -28.21 -17.29 -8.35
C ALA A 2 -26.91 -16.66 -7.81
N SER A 3 -25.81 -16.94 -8.49
CA SER A 3 -24.45 -16.68 -8.02
C SER A 3 -24.17 -15.18 -7.90
N THR A 4 -23.71 -14.76 -6.73
CA THR A 4 -23.16 -13.42 -6.42
C THR A 4 -21.75 -13.20 -7.01
N ALA A 5 -21.45 -13.83 -8.15
CA ALA A 5 -20.11 -13.88 -8.72
C ALA A 5 -20.03 -13.03 -9.98
N THR A 6 -18.95 -12.26 -10.12
CA THR A 6 -18.57 -11.59 -11.36
C THR A 6 -18.70 -12.57 -12.54
N PRO A 7 -19.47 -12.24 -13.59
CA PRO A 7 -19.66 -13.11 -14.75
C PRO A 7 -18.32 -13.60 -15.30
N SER A 8 -18.15 -14.91 -15.44
CA SER A 8 -16.91 -15.47 -15.98
C SER A 8 -16.76 -15.09 -17.46
N PRO A 9 -15.56 -14.65 -17.90
CA PRO A 9 -15.29 -14.35 -19.30
C PRO A 9 -15.50 -15.55 -20.23
N ASP A 10 -15.41 -16.78 -19.71
CA ASP A 10 -15.57 -18.00 -20.49
C ASP A 10 -17.06 -18.32 -20.77
N SER A 11 -17.97 -17.86 -19.90
CA SER A 11 -19.40 -18.19 -19.97
C SER A 11 -20.33 -17.00 -20.22
N ILE A 12 -19.83 -15.76 -20.15
CA ILE A 12 -20.66 -14.56 -20.35
C ILE A 12 -21.34 -14.59 -21.73
N SER A 13 -22.63 -14.31 -21.74
CA SER A 13 -23.46 -14.26 -22.95
C SER A 13 -23.32 -12.92 -23.69
N ASP A 14 -23.65 -12.87 -24.97
CA ASP A 14 -23.65 -11.61 -25.74
C ASP A 14 -24.62 -10.58 -25.13
N SER A 15 -25.84 -10.99 -24.77
CA SER A 15 -26.82 -10.09 -24.16
C SER A 15 -26.31 -9.47 -22.86
N GLU A 16 -25.71 -10.29 -22.00
CA GLU A 16 -25.13 -9.83 -20.72
C GLU A 16 -23.94 -8.90 -20.96
N PHE A 17 -23.05 -9.22 -21.91
CA PHE A 17 -21.94 -8.37 -22.28
C PHE A 17 -22.42 -6.99 -22.78
N GLN A 18 -23.42 -6.97 -23.66
CA GLN A 18 -24.00 -5.72 -24.19
C GLN A 18 -24.71 -4.90 -23.10
N ASP A 19 -25.36 -5.56 -22.13
CA ASP A 19 -25.93 -4.89 -20.96
C ASP A 19 -24.82 -4.22 -20.12
N LEU A 20 -23.74 -4.92 -19.82
CA LEU A 20 -22.59 -4.37 -19.09
C LEU A 20 -21.96 -3.18 -19.84
N LEU A 21 -21.76 -3.32 -21.15
CA LEU A 21 -21.17 -2.28 -21.99
C LEU A 21 -22.01 -1.00 -21.98
N ARG A 22 -23.35 -1.11 -22.03
CA ARG A 22 -24.27 0.03 -21.95
C ARG A 22 -24.20 0.79 -20.62
N ARG A 23 -23.72 0.16 -19.55
CA ARG A 23 -23.58 0.80 -18.22
C ARG A 23 -22.29 1.60 -18.06
N TYR A 24 -21.30 1.38 -18.93
CA TYR A 24 -20.00 2.06 -18.85
C TYR A 24 -20.10 3.60 -18.74
N PRO A 25 -20.89 4.32 -19.55
CA PRO A 25 -20.98 5.77 -19.45
C PRO A 25 -21.49 6.27 -18.09
N ALA A 26 -22.47 5.56 -17.50
CA ALA A 26 -23.03 5.91 -16.20
C ALA A 26 -22.05 5.61 -15.06
N CYS A 27 -21.41 4.42 -15.10
CA CYS A 27 -20.37 4.02 -14.16
C CYS A 27 -19.21 5.04 -14.14
N LEU A 28 -18.71 5.42 -15.33
CA LEU A 28 -17.64 6.40 -15.48
C LEU A 28 -18.05 7.78 -14.97
N ALA A 29 -19.28 8.23 -15.26
CA ALA A 29 -19.78 9.53 -14.81
C ALA A 29 -19.81 9.62 -13.28
N ALA A 30 -20.35 8.60 -12.61
CA ALA A 30 -20.39 8.52 -11.15
C ALA A 30 -18.98 8.56 -10.53
N ILE A 31 -18.03 7.79 -11.08
CA ILE A 31 -16.64 7.78 -10.60
C ILE A 31 -15.95 9.13 -10.89
N SER A 32 -16.21 9.73 -12.04
CA SER A 32 -15.65 11.03 -12.40
C SER A 32 -16.14 12.16 -11.50
N GLU A 33 -17.40 12.11 -11.07
CA GLU A 33 -17.99 13.07 -10.14
C GLU A 33 -17.41 12.91 -8.74
N SER A 34 -17.39 11.67 -8.22
CA SER A 34 -16.79 11.32 -6.92
C SER A 34 -15.32 11.77 -6.82
N LYS A 35 -14.50 11.56 -7.87
CA LYS A 35 -13.09 11.97 -7.86
C LYS A 35 -12.88 13.48 -8.01
N GLY A 36 -13.89 14.24 -8.42
CA GLY A 36 -13.79 15.68 -8.69
C GLY A 36 -12.70 16.07 -9.71
N ALA A 37 -12.36 17.36 -9.77
CA ALA A 37 -11.19 17.86 -10.49
C ALA A 37 -10.70 19.16 -9.87
N LYS A 38 -9.37 19.35 -9.76
CA LYS A 38 -8.78 20.61 -9.29
C LYS A 38 -8.91 21.70 -10.37
N PRO A 39 -8.89 23.00 -10.01
CA PRO A 39 -8.87 24.08 -10.99
C PRO A 39 -7.73 23.91 -12.01
N GLY A 40 -8.08 23.89 -13.30
CA GLY A 40 -7.12 23.68 -14.40
C GLY A 40 -6.84 22.21 -14.75
N GLN A 41 -7.36 21.24 -14.00
CA GLN A 41 -7.25 19.81 -14.31
C GLN A 41 -8.46 19.30 -15.09
N LYS A 42 -8.24 18.36 -16.02
CA LYS A 42 -9.30 17.69 -16.78
C LYS A 42 -10.07 16.68 -15.92
N THR A 43 -11.39 16.58 -16.11
CA THR A 43 -12.22 15.54 -15.46
C THR A 43 -11.91 14.17 -16.03
N LEU A 44 -12.17 13.08 -15.28
CA LEU A 44 -11.98 11.73 -15.78
C LEU A 44 -12.84 11.48 -17.02
N ALA A 45 -14.09 11.93 -17.02
CA ALA A 45 -14.96 11.85 -18.20
C ALA A 45 -14.38 12.56 -19.45
N SER A 46 -13.75 13.74 -19.28
CA SER A 46 -13.13 14.45 -20.40
C SER A 46 -11.86 13.74 -20.93
N LEU A 47 -11.10 13.13 -20.04
CA LEU A 47 -9.92 12.32 -20.39
C LEU A 47 -10.33 11.01 -21.07
N ASP A 48 -11.45 10.43 -20.65
CA ASP A 48 -11.99 9.20 -21.21
C ASP A 48 -12.49 9.39 -22.65
N LYS A 49 -13.21 10.50 -22.87
CA LYS A 49 -13.57 10.95 -24.21
C LYS A 49 -12.33 11.12 -25.09
N TYR A 50 -11.25 11.68 -24.54
CA TYR A 50 -10.00 11.80 -25.28
C TYR A 50 -9.41 10.41 -25.64
N ARG A 51 -9.37 9.47 -24.69
CA ARG A 51 -8.83 8.12 -24.87
C ARG A 51 -9.59 7.29 -25.92
N TYR A 52 -10.92 7.33 -25.90
CA TYR A 52 -11.74 6.44 -26.71
C TYR A 52 -12.32 7.07 -27.98
N GLU A 53 -12.41 8.40 -28.07
CA GLU A 53 -12.94 9.08 -29.25
C GLU A 53 -11.89 9.95 -29.92
N THR A 54 -11.36 10.95 -29.23
CA THR A 54 -10.50 11.98 -29.85
C THR A 54 -9.17 11.42 -30.34
N ALA A 55 -8.49 10.61 -29.52
CA ALA A 55 -7.18 10.08 -29.87
C ALA A 55 -7.26 9.00 -30.97
N PRO A 56 -8.18 8.01 -30.93
CA PRO A 56 -8.33 7.06 -32.04
C PRO A 56 -8.76 7.72 -33.35
N ALA A 57 -9.63 8.75 -33.30
CA ALA A 57 -9.98 9.51 -34.50
C ALA A 57 -8.76 10.21 -35.13
N ARG A 58 -7.79 10.65 -34.32
CA ARG A 58 -6.59 11.36 -34.79
C ARG A 58 -5.45 10.43 -35.19
N PHE A 59 -5.23 9.33 -34.49
CA PHE A 59 -4.04 8.48 -34.61
C PHE A 59 -4.33 7.03 -35.02
N GLY A 60 -5.61 6.65 -35.12
CA GLY A 60 -6.05 5.31 -35.44
C GLY A 60 -5.70 4.87 -36.87
N PRO A 61 -6.23 3.72 -37.32
CA PRO A 61 -5.86 3.11 -38.60
C PRO A 61 -6.11 4.01 -39.81
N GLY A 62 -7.09 4.91 -39.74
CA GLY A 62 -7.44 5.84 -40.83
C GLY A 62 -6.48 7.01 -41.03
N ASN A 63 -5.56 7.26 -40.09
CA ASN A 63 -4.62 8.40 -40.13
C ASN A 63 -3.17 7.94 -39.88
N PRO A 64 -2.60 7.11 -40.78
CA PRO A 64 -1.34 6.42 -40.52
C PRO A 64 -0.11 7.33 -40.42
N ASP A 65 -0.17 8.52 -41.03
CA ASP A 65 0.94 9.48 -41.11
C ASP A 65 0.98 10.46 -39.93
N VAL A 66 -0.06 10.50 -39.09
CA VAL A 66 -0.14 11.39 -37.94
C VAL A 66 0.55 10.73 -36.74
N SER A 67 1.67 11.30 -36.30
CA SER A 67 2.41 10.79 -35.15
C SER A 67 1.90 11.38 -33.82
N MET A 68 1.80 10.53 -32.80
CA MET A 68 1.44 10.90 -31.43
C MET A 68 2.59 11.65 -30.76
N GLY A 69 2.33 12.85 -30.24
CA GLY A 69 3.33 13.68 -29.58
C GLY A 69 3.40 13.47 -28.06
N LEU A 70 4.37 14.12 -27.42
CA LEU A 70 4.55 14.05 -25.95
C LEU A 70 3.31 14.54 -25.18
N ASP A 71 2.63 15.60 -25.62
CA ASP A 71 1.43 16.10 -24.95
C ASP A 71 0.24 15.13 -25.06
N ASP A 72 0.15 14.40 -26.17
CA ASP A 72 -0.85 13.35 -26.36
C ASP A 72 -0.57 12.17 -25.40
N VAL A 73 0.70 11.76 -25.28
CA VAL A 73 1.14 10.74 -24.32
C VAL A 73 0.82 11.19 -22.88
N LYS A 74 1.11 12.44 -22.52
CA LYS A 74 0.78 12.98 -21.18
C LYS A 74 -0.70 12.93 -20.88
N ALA A 75 -1.56 13.26 -21.86
CA ALA A 75 -3.01 13.18 -21.69
C ALA A 75 -3.49 11.74 -21.46
N LEU A 76 -2.92 10.75 -22.18
CA LEU A 76 -3.23 9.34 -21.98
C LEU A 76 -2.73 8.80 -20.63
N VAL A 77 -1.54 9.25 -20.19
CA VAL A 77 -1.00 8.87 -18.89
C VAL A 77 -1.81 9.52 -17.76
N GLU A 78 -2.24 10.78 -17.91
CA GLU A 78 -3.16 11.41 -16.96
C GLU A 78 -4.49 10.64 -16.89
N TRP A 79 -5.07 10.27 -18.02
CA TRP A 79 -6.25 9.38 -18.06
C TRP A 79 -5.98 8.11 -17.27
N LYS A 80 -4.90 7.39 -17.57
CA LYS A 80 -4.53 6.13 -16.89
C LYS A 80 -4.43 6.29 -15.37
N LEU A 81 -3.77 7.34 -14.90
CA LEU A 81 -3.57 7.61 -13.47
C LEU A 81 -4.85 7.97 -12.74
N ARG A 82 -5.82 8.57 -13.45
CA ARG A 82 -7.14 8.87 -12.92
C ARG A 82 -8.11 7.70 -13.05
N HIS A 83 -7.95 6.87 -14.07
CA HIS A 83 -8.79 5.73 -14.39
C HIS A 83 -8.48 4.52 -13.48
N GLY A 84 -7.19 4.24 -13.26
CA GLY A 84 -6.70 3.13 -12.43
C GLY A 84 -5.91 3.58 -11.20
N LYS A 85 -4.86 2.81 -10.84
CA LYS A 85 -3.98 3.08 -9.70
C LYS A 85 -3.14 4.35 -9.90
N PHE A 86 -3.21 5.28 -8.94
CA PHE A 86 -2.43 6.51 -8.94
C PHE A 86 -0.94 6.24 -8.69
N ARG A 87 -0.05 6.91 -9.44
CA ARG A 87 1.42 6.78 -9.35
C ARG A 87 2.07 8.15 -9.53
N PRO A 88 2.48 8.83 -8.44
CA PRO A 88 2.83 10.25 -8.46
C PRO A 88 4.04 10.59 -9.33
N THR A 89 5.00 9.68 -9.47
CA THR A 89 6.25 9.90 -10.22
C THR A 89 6.12 9.66 -11.73
N LEU A 90 5.07 8.98 -12.17
CA LEU A 90 4.91 8.55 -13.56
C LEU A 90 4.84 9.73 -14.52
N MET A 91 4.04 10.76 -14.19
CA MET A 91 3.93 11.96 -15.02
C MET A 91 5.24 12.73 -15.13
N LYS A 92 6.04 12.79 -14.06
CA LYS A 92 7.36 13.44 -14.07
C LYS A 92 8.32 12.72 -15.01
N LEU A 93 8.37 11.39 -14.96
CA LEU A 93 9.21 10.57 -15.84
C LEU A 93 8.81 10.73 -17.30
N VAL A 94 7.51 10.62 -17.60
CA VAL A 94 6.99 10.79 -18.97
C VAL A 94 7.32 12.18 -19.51
N SER A 95 7.12 13.22 -18.69
CA SER A 95 7.41 14.61 -19.06
C SER A 95 8.89 14.89 -19.30
N SER A 96 9.79 14.04 -18.79
CA SER A 96 11.24 14.20 -18.96
C SER A 96 11.79 13.66 -20.29
N ASN A 97 10.95 13.01 -21.10
CA ASN A 97 11.35 12.56 -22.42
C ASN A 97 11.45 13.74 -23.38
N ASP A 98 12.39 13.67 -24.31
CA ASP A 98 12.47 14.60 -25.43
C ASP A 98 11.31 14.39 -26.41
N ALA A 99 10.66 15.48 -26.85
CA ALA A 99 9.45 15.42 -27.64
C ALA A 99 9.65 14.77 -29.02
N ARG A 100 10.82 14.99 -29.64
CA ARG A 100 11.17 14.38 -30.93
C ARG A 100 11.40 12.88 -30.78
N SER A 101 12.13 12.48 -29.74
CA SER A 101 12.40 11.08 -29.41
C SER A 101 11.11 10.29 -29.16
N VAL A 102 10.11 10.90 -28.49
CA VAL A 102 8.78 10.29 -28.28
C VAL A 102 8.09 10.00 -29.61
N GLN A 103 8.04 10.98 -30.51
CA GLN A 103 7.41 10.82 -31.83
C GLN A 103 8.10 9.75 -32.67
N GLU A 104 9.44 9.72 -32.67
CA GLU A 104 10.23 8.75 -33.42
C GLU A 104 10.03 7.31 -32.91
N ILE A 105 10.05 7.11 -31.57
CA ILE A 105 9.85 5.79 -30.96
C ILE A 105 8.43 5.28 -31.18
N ILE A 106 7.41 6.12 -31.00
CA ILE A 106 6.02 5.72 -31.24
C ILE A 106 5.81 5.36 -32.71
N HIS A 107 6.29 6.19 -33.65
CA HIS A 107 6.19 5.90 -35.07
C HIS A 107 6.84 4.56 -35.42
N LYS A 108 8.04 4.28 -34.88
CA LYS A 108 8.74 3.01 -35.07
C LYS A 108 7.94 1.82 -34.53
N ALA A 109 7.37 1.93 -33.33
CA ALA A 109 6.57 0.87 -32.71
C ALA A 109 5.30 0.56 -33.51
N VAL A 110 4.57 1.60 -33.91
CA VAL A 110 3.33 1.47 -34.68
C VAL A 110 3.60 0.89 -36.07
N LYS A 111 4.68 1.31 -36.72
CA LYS A 111 5.12 0.74 -38.00
C LYS A 111 5.44 -0.75 -37.86
N HIS A 112 6.22 -1.13 -36.85
CA HIS A 112 6.54 -2.54 -36.57
C HIS A 112 5.28 -3.36 -36.33
N TYR A 113 4.33 -2.85 -35.54
CA TYR A 113 3.05 -3.50 -35.31
C TYR A 113 2.25 -3.69 -36.60
N ARG A 114 2.09 -2.64 -37.42
CA ARG A 114 1.29 -2.70 -38.66
C ARG A 114 1.88 -3.67 -39.69
N GLU A 115 3.21 -3.73 -39.81
CA GLU A 115 3.88 -4.60 -40.78
C GLU A 115 3.91 -6.06 -40.35
N LYS A 116 4.03 -6.34 -39.05
CA LYS A 116 4.26 -7.71 -38.54
C LYS A 116 3.10 -8.30 -37.75
N SER A 117 2.08 -7.50 -37.44
CA SER A 117 1.03 -7.84 -36.47
C SER A 117 1.60 -8.29 -35.11
N ASP A 118 2.76 -7.75 -34.74
CA ASP A 118 3.52 -8.13 -33.54
C ASP A 118 3.38 -7.05 -32.46
N SER A 119 2.41 -7.24 -31.57
CA SER A 119 2.16 -6.34 -30.45
C SER A 119 3.25 -6.42 -29.39
N ALA A 120 3.84 -7.59 -29.15
CA ALA A 120 4.90 -7.77 -28.16
C ALA A 120 6.15 -6.96 -28.56
N GLY A 121 6.61 -7.08 -29.80
CA GLY A 121 7.74 -6.30 -30.30
C GLY A 121 7.46 -4.80 -30.38
N ALA A 122 6.21 -4.40 -30.62
CA ALA A 122 5.83 -2.98 -30.55
C ALA A 122 5.88 -2.43 -29.12
N LEU A 123 5.44 -3.22 -28.13
CA LEU A 123 5.56 -2.86 -26.71
C LEU A 123 7.03 -2.75 -26.29
N ASP A 124 7.90 -3.67 -26.71
CA ASP A 124 9.35 -3.58 -26.48
C ASP A 124 9.92 -2.22 -26.92
N ILE A 125 9.54 -1.78 -28.12
CA ILE A 125 9.99 -0.49 -28.66
C ILE A 125 9.45 0.67 -27.80
N LEU A 126 8.17 0.66 -27.43
CA LEU A 126 7.55 1.72 -26.62
C LEU A 126 8.14 1.81 -25.21
N THR A 127 8.55 0.68 -24.62
CA THR A 127 9.13 0.66 -23.26
C THR A 127 10.53 1.29 -23.16
N GLN A 128 11.12 1.70 -24.29
CA GLN A 128 12.35 2.49 -24.32
C GLN A 128 12.14 3.93 -23.80
N LEU A 129 10.90 4.41 -23.74
CA LEU A 129 10.55 5.74 -23.21
C LEU A 129 10.52 5.72 -21.68
N LYS A 130 11.06 6.78 -21.07
CA LYS A 130 11.08 6.92 -19.60
C LYS A 130 9.65 6.99 -19.06
N GLY A 131 9.35 6.18 -18.05
CA GLY A 131 8.01 6.11 -17.46
C GLY A 131 6.98 5.36 -18.31
N ILE A 132 7.40 4.61 -19.33
CA ILE A 132 6.50 3.76 -20.14
C ILE A 132 6.87 2.29 -19.90
N GLY A 133 6.06 1.60 -19.11
CA GLY A 133 6.11 0.13 -18.97
C GLY A 133 5.06 -0.56 -19.86
N PRO A 134 4.95 -1.91 -19.84
CA PRO A 134 4.02 -2.68 -20.67
C PRO A 134 2.56 -2.18 -20.59
N ALA A 135 2.11 -1.76 -19.41
CA ALA A 135 0.78 -1.18 -19.26
C ALA A 135 0.60 0.16 -19.98
N THR A 136 1.57 1.08 -19.90
CA THR A 136 1.47 2.34 -20.64
C THR A 136 1.71 2.13 -22.13
N ALA A 137 2.60 1.21 -22.51
CA ALA A 137 2.87 0.88 -23.91
C ALA A 137 1.64 0.29 -24.62
N SER A 138 0.94 -0.66 -23.99
CA SER A 138 -0.33 -1.19 -24.50
C SER A 138 -1.41 -0.12 -24.64
N LEU A 139 -1.48 0.85 -23.71
CA LEU A 139 -2.39 2.00 -23.80
C LEU A 139 -2.14 2.83 -25.07
N LEU A 140 -0.87 3.15 -25.37
CA LEU A 140 -0.53 3.92 -26.57
C LEU A 140 -0.87 3.12 -27.83
N LEU A 141 -0.53 1.83 -27.86
CA LEU A 141 -0.80 0.98 -29.02
C LEU A 141 -2.31 0.76 -29.25
N ALA A 142 -3.12 0.65 -28.19
CA ALA A 142 -4.57 0.53 -28.25
C ALA A 142 -5.29 1.75 -28.82
N VAL A 143 -4.65 2.93 -28.85
CA VAL A 143 -5.18 4.11 -29.58
C VAL A 143 -5.02 3.92 -31.09
N HIS A 144 -3.94 3.27 -31.53
CA HIS A 144 -3.65 3.05 -32.94
C HIS A 144 -4.44 1.88 -33.54
N ASP A 145 -4.89 0.93 -32.72
CA ASP A 145 -5.74 -0.19 -33.12
C ASP A 145 -6.72 -0.57 -32.00
N PRO A 146 -7.81 0.20 -31.82
CA PRO A 146 -8.81 -0.03 -30.78
C PRO A 146 -9.64 -1.30 -30.99
N GLU A 147 -9.60 -1.88 -32.18
CA GLU A 147 -10.36 -3.09 -32.48
C GLU A 147 -9.68 -4.33 -31.91
N ARG A 148 -8.33 -4.39 -31.94
CA ARG A 148 -7.58 -5.62 -31.66
C ARG A 148 -6.65 -5.55 -30.45
N ILE A 149 -6.17 -4.35 -30.10
CA ILE A 149 -5.19 -4.20 -29.02
C ILE A 149 -5.90 -3.83 -27.72
N ILE A 150 -5.77 -4.71 -26.73
CA ILE A 150 -6.28 -4.50 -25.38
C ILE A 150 -5.31 -3.65 -24.56
N PHE A 151 -5.83 -2.63 -23.86
CA PHE A 151 -5.08 -1.93 -22.82
C PHE A 151 -4.91 -2.85 -21.60
N PHE A 152 -3.67 -2.94 -21.10
CA PHE A 152 -3.35 -3.68 -19.89
C PHE A 152 -3.74 -2.89 -18.63
N SER A 153 -5.05 -2.84 -18.34
CA SER A 153 -5.62 -2.36 -17.09
C SER A 153 -5.69 -3.47 -16.04
N ASP A 154 -5.74 -3.06 -14.77
CA ASP A 154 -5.91 -3.99 -13.65
C ASP A 154 -7.26 -4.69 -13.78
N GLU A 155 -8.32 -3.96 -14.13
CA GLU A 155 -9.68 -4.47 -14.27
C GLU A 155 -9.79 -5.57 -15.35
N ALA A 156 -9.18 -5.34 -16.52
CA ALA A 156 -9.16 -6.32 -17.60
C ALA A 156 -8.35 -7.57 -17.22
N PHE A 157 -7.23 -7.39 -16.53
CA PHE A 157 -6.41 -8.51 -16.07
C PHE A 157 -7.10 -9.35 -14.99
N TYR A 158 -7.70 -8.71 -13.98
CA TYR A 158 -8.45 -9.41 -12.94
C TYR A 158 -9.60 -10.22 -13.53
N TRP A 159 -10.38 -9.62 -14.42
CA TRP A 159 -11.51 -10.31 -15.03
C TRP A 159 -11.07 -11.46 -15.95
N LEU A 160 -10.20 -11.18 -16.92
CA LEU A 160 -9.85 -12.15 -17.95
C LEU A 160 -8.90 -13.23 -17.45
N CYS A 161 -7.86 -12.86 -16.69
CA CYS A 161 -6.78 -13.76 -16.29
C CYS A 161 -6.97 -14.34 -14.89
N CYS A 162 -7.65 -13.63 -14.00
CA CYS A 162 -7.83 -14.03 -12.60
C CYS A 162 -9.28 -14.39 -12.24
N GLN A 163 -10.17 -14.54 -13.22
CA GLN A 163 -11.58 -14.92 -13.02
C GLN A 163 -12.31 -13.99 -12.03
N GLY A 164 -12.00 -12.69 -12.09
CA GLY A 164 -12.56 -11.65 -11.22
C GLY A 164 -11.83 -11.46 -9.89
N SER A 165 -10.83 -12.28 -9.56
CA SER A 165 -10.04 -12.14 -8.33
C SER A 165 -8.97 -11.06 -8.47
N LYS A 166 -8.81 -10.22 -7.44
CA LYS A 166 -7.75 -9.19 -7.37
C LYS A 166 -6.42 -9.82 -6.93
N SER A 167 -5.72 -10.43 -7.87
CA SER A 167 -4.41 -11.07 -7.62
C SER A 167 -3.25 -10.11 -7.94
N PRO A 168 -2.09 -10.18 -7.25
CA PRO A 168 -0.96 -9.28 -7.52
C PRO A 168 -0.51 -9.27 -9.00
N ILE A 169 -0.41 -8.08 -9.61
CA ILE A 169 0.00 -7.88 -11.01
C ILE A 169 1.46 -7.41 -11.09
N LYS A 170 2.29 -8.08 -11.89
CA LYS A 170 3.71 -7.69 -12.08
C LYS A 170 3.94 -6.72 -13.24
N TYR A 171 2.93 -6.49 -14.07
CA TYR A 171 2.96 -5.62 -15.25
C TYR A 171 4.06 -6.01 -16.24
N SER A 172 4.26 -7.31 -16.44
CA SER A 172 5.26 -7.89 -17.32
C SER A 172 4.71 -8.14 -18.74
N GLN A 173 5.60 -8.32 -19.72
CA GLN A 173 5.17 -8.73 -21.06
C GLN A 173 4.48 -10.09 -21.09
N LYS A 174 4.88 -11.02 -20.22
CA LYS A 174 4.27 -12.34 -20.16
C LYS A 174 2.79 -12.25 -19.75
N GLU A 175 2.50 -11.44 -18.73
CA GLU A 175 1.13 -11.19 -18.29
C GLU A 175 0.32 -10.44 -19.36
N TYR A 176 0.95 -9.50 -20.08
CA TYR A 176 0.30 -8.85 -21.21
C TYR A 176 -0.03 -9.83 -22.34
N ALA A 177 0.86 -10.76 -22.66
CA ALA A 177 0.63 -11.77 -23.68
C ALA A 177 -0.57 -12.66 -23.31
N GLU A 178 -0.65 -13.10 -22.05
CA GLU A 178 -1.81 -13.85 -21.54
C GLU A 178 -3.10 -13.03 -21.63
N LEU A 179 -3.07 -11.76 -21.20
CA LEU A 179 -4.22 -10.86 -21.30
C LEU A 179 -4.69 -10.68 -22.74
N SER A 180 -3.76 -10.45 -23.66
CA SER A 180 -4.02 -10.25 -25.08
C SER A 180 -4.65 -11.49 -25.70
N GLU A 181 -4.14 -12.68 -25.39
CA GLU A 181 -4.69 -13.95 -25.88
C GLU A 181 -6.13 -14.16 -25.40
N ARG A 182 -6.40 -13.94 -24.11
CA ARG A 182 -7.75 -14.09 -23.54
C ARG A 182 -8.73 -13.05 -24.07
N ALA A 183 -8.29 -11.80 -24.20
CA ALA A 183 -9.10 -10.72 -24.76
C ALA A 183 -9.47 -11.00 -26.23
N GLN A 184 -8.53 -11.47 -27.05
CA GLN A 184 -8.77 -11.84 -28.44
C GLN A 184 -9.74 -13.03 -28.55
N ALA A 185 -9.60 -14.04 -27.70
CA ALA A 185 -10.51 -15.18 -27.66
C ALA A 185 -11.94 -14.75 -27.33
N LEU A 186 -12.11 -13.88 -26.32
CA LEU A 186 -13.42 -13.33 -25.94
C LEU A 186 -14.01 -12.45 -27.03
N ALA A 187 -13.23 -11.50 -27.55
CA ALA A 187 -13.64 -10.58 -28.62
C ALA A 187 -14.11 -11.34 -29.86
N LYS A 188 -13.38 -12.38 -30.26
CA LYS A 188 -13.76 -13.26 -31.38
C LYS A 188 -15.02 -14.06 -31.09
N ARG A 189 -15.20 -14.56 -29.86
CA ARG A 189 -16.38 -15.36 -29.47
C ARG A 189 -17.66 -14.53 -29.51
N LEU A 190 -17.59 -13.28 -29.05
CA LEU A 190 -18.75 -12.39 -28.95
C LEU A 190 -18.92 -11.45 -30.15
N GLY A 191 -17.92 -11.33 -31.02
CA GLY A 191 -17.95 -10.40 -32.16
C GLY A 191 -17.86 -8.93 -31.75
N VAL A 192 -17.06 -8.63 -30.71
CA VAL A 192 -16.88 -7.30 -30.12
C VAL A 192 -15.44 -6.81 -30.27
N HIS A 193 -15.18 -5.53 -30.00
CA HIS A 193 -13.84 -4.94 -30.09
C HIS A 193 -13.08 -5.02 -28.76
N ALA A 194 -11.75 -4.94 -28.82
CA ALA A 194 -10.90 -4.91 -27.62
C ALA A 194 -11.31 -3.80 -26.64
N VAL A 195 -11.61 -2.59 -27.14
CA VAL A 195 -12.10 -1.48 -26.30
C VAL A 195 -13.44 -1.75 -25.61
N ASP A 196 -14.30 -2.60 -26.18
CA ASP A 196 -15.55 -2.99 -25.52
C ASP A 196 -15.25 -3.91 -24.34
N VAL A 197 -14.29 -4.83 -24.51
CA VAL A 197 -13.79 -5.70 -23.43
C VAL A 197 -13.19 -4.88 -22.29
N GLU A 198 -12.41 -3.83 -22.59
CA GLU A 198 -11.86 -2.91 -21.58
C GLU A 198 -12.97 -2.26 -20.73
N ARG A 199 -14.02 -1.77 -21.40
CA ARG A 199 -15.15 -1.08 -20.76
C ARG A 199 -16.00 -2.02 -19.92
N VAL A 200 -16.28 -3.21 -20.41
CA VAL A 200 -17.00 -4.24 -19.64
C VAL A 200 -16.21 -4.65 -18.41
N ALA A 201 -14.90 -4.88 -18.56
CA ALA A 201 -14.03 -5.18 -17.42
C ALA A 201 -14.07 -4.05 -16.37
N TYR A 202 -14.02 -2.80 -16.82
CA TYR A 202 -14.09 -1.65 -15.91
C TYR A 202 -15.39 -1.63 -15.11
N VAL A 203 -16.54 -1.80 -15.79
CA VAL A 203 -17.85 -1.86 -15.14
C VAL A 203 -17.90 -2.99 -14.11
N LEU A 204 -17.46 -4.20 -14.50
CA LEU A 204 -17.49 -5.38 -13.63
C LEU A 204 -16.65 -5.22 -12.37
N MET A 205 -15.53 -4.51 -12.46
CA MET A 205 -14.57 -4.39 -11.36
C MET A 205 -14.75 -3.12 -10.52
N ARG A 206 -15.57 -2.15 -10.97
CA ARG A 206 -15.75 -0.85 -10.31
C ARG A 206 -17.18 -0.58 -9.85
N GLU A 207 -18.19 -1.26 -10.38
CA GLU A 207 -19.53 -1.16 -9.78
C GLU A 207 -19.58 -1.99 -8.48
N PRO A 208 -19.95 -1.39 -7.33
CA PRO A 208 -20.18 -2.15 -6.12
C PRO A 208 -21.36 -3.13 -6.32
N ALA A 209 -21.29 -4.30 -5.70
CA ALA A 209 -22.30 -5.37 -5.81
C ALA A 209 -23.71 -5.00 -5.28
N GLU A 210 -23.92 -3.76 -4.83
CA GLU A 210 -25.06 -3.31 -4.03
C GLU A 210 -26.34 -2.95 -4.81
N HIS A 211 -26.39 -3.13 -6.13
CA HIS A 211 -27.68 -3.11 -6.86
C HIS A 211 -28.50 -4.40 -6.74
N MET A 212 -28.11 -5.35 -5.88
CA MET A 212 -28.92 -6.52 -5.57
C MET A 212 -29.03 -6.80 -4.05
N SER A 213 -30.09 -6.23 -3.47
CA SER A 213 -30.78 -6.65 -2.24
C SER A 213 -30.11 -6.43 -0.88
N THR A 214 -30.84 -5.67 -0.05
CA THR A 214 -30.64 -5.37 1.36
C THR A 214 -30.82 -6.59 2.28
N THR A 215 -30.00 -6.76 3.34
CA THR A 215 -30.38 -6.69 4.77
C THR A 215 -29.33 -7.29 5.75
N ALA A 216 -29.04 -6.48 6.79
CA ALA A 216 -28.79 -6.78 8.21
C ALA A 216 -27.64 -7.71 8.69
N ALA A 217 -26.77 -7.11 9.50
CA ALA A 217 -25.64 -7.68 10.24
C ALA A 217 -26.02 -8.44 11.53
N LYS A 218 -25.08 -9.27 12.03
CA LYS A 218 -24.95 -9.75 13.42
C LYS A 218 -23.46 -9.91 13.82
N PRO A 219 -23.12 -9.86 15.13
CA PRO A 219 -21.79 -9.51 15.65
C PRO A 219 -20.81 -10.72 15.79
N PRO A 220 -19.50 -10.49 15.99
CA PRO A 220 -18.46 -11.49 15.78
C PRO A 220 -18.12 -12.31 17.05
N THR A 221 -17.75 -13.57 16.83
CA THR A 221 -16.96 -14.40 17.74
C THR A 221 -15.56 -14.56 17.15
N GLY A 222 -14.53 -14.43 17.99
CA GLY A 222 -13.12 -14.21 17.65
C GLY A 222 -12.55 -14.98 16.44
N SER A 223 -11.81 -14.24 15.60
CA SER A 223 -11.33 -14.65 14.28
C SER A 223 -10.05 -15.51 14.33
N PRO A 224 -9.96 -16.59 13.52
CA PRO A 224 -8.76 -17.42 13.27
C PRO A 224 -7.51 -16.68 12.74
N ALA A 225 -7.59 -15.38 12.43
CA ALA A 225 -6.52 -14.59 11.82
C ALA A 225 -5.28 -14.41 12.73
N VAL A 226 -5.46 -14.37 14.05
CA VAL A 226 -4.36 -14.23 15.03
C VAL A 226 -3.37 -15.41 14.94
N ALA A 227 -3.88 -16.62 14.70
CA ALA A 227 -3.06 -17.82 14.59
C ALA A 227 -2.19 -17.84 13.31
N THR A 228 -2.60 -17.15 12.25
CA THR A 228 -1.86 -17.07 10.98
C THR A 228 -0.73 -16.05 11.06
N ALA A 229 -0.98 -14.88 11.68
CA ALA A 229 0.06 -13.91 12.00
C ALA A 229 1.12 -14.51 12.96
N GLN A 230 0.68 -15.27 13.98
CA GLN A 230 1.58 -16.03 14.86
C GLN A 230 2.46 -17.04 14.08
N LYS A 231 1.91 -17.76 13.10
CA LYS A 231 2.68 -18.73 12.29
C LYS A 231 3.74 -18.08 11.39
N PHE A 232 3.44 -16.92 10.81
CA PHE A 232 4.41 -16.17 10.00
C PHE A 232 5.57 -15.64 10.86
N VAL A 233 5.26 -15.09 12.04
CA VAL A 233 6.28 -14.61 13.00
C VAL A 233 7.12 -15.77 13.56
N MET A 234 6.51 -16.91 13.88
CA MET A 234 7.21 -18.15 14.26
C MET A 234 8.15 -18.68 13.17
N SER A 235 7.91 -18.34 11.89
CA SER A 235 8.77 -18.74 10.77
C SER A 235 10.10 -17.96 10.76
N ILE A 236 10.11 -16.71 11.22
CA ILE A 236 11.31 -15.87 11.38
C ILE A 236 12.22 -16.47 12.46
N TRP A 237 11.62 -17.11 13.48
CA TRP A 237 12.32 -17.77 14.58
C TRP A 237 12.98 -19.11 14.20
N LYS A 238 12.61 -19.70 13.05
CA LYS A 238 13.30 -20.88 12.47
C LYS A 238 14.43 -20.52 11.52
N SER A 239 14.78 -19.24 11.40
CA SER A 239 15.96 -18.81 10.66
C SER A 239 17.21 -19.43 11.30
N LYS A 240 17.92 -20.27 10.54
CA LYS A 240 19.21 -20.87 10.96
C LYS A 240 20.38 -19.87 10.93
N HIS A 241 20.10 -18.56 10.84
CA HIS A 241 21.16 -17.56 10.70
C HIS A 241 21.92 -17.40 12.03
N PRO A 242 23.25 -17.61 12.06
CA PRO A 242 24.04 -17.73 13.28
C PRO A 242 24.11 -16.46 14.16
N ASN A 243 23.59 -15.32 13.68
CA ASN A 243 23.71 -14.02 14.34
C ASN A 243 22.37 -13.46 14.88
N ALA A 244 21.24 -14.17 14.71
CA ALA A 244 19.97 -13.71 15.26
C ALA A 244 19.97 -13.84 16.79
N ARG A 245 19.91 -12.72 17.53
CA ARG A 245 19.77 -12.69 19.00
C ARG A 245 18.69 -11.68 19.41
N VAL A 246 17.81 -12.10 20.33
CA VAL A 246 16.75 -11.27 20.92
C VAL A 246 17.17 -10.90 22.34
N THR A 247 17.06 -9.62 22.71
CA THR A 247 17.29 -9.09 24.06
C THR A 247 16.11 -8.20 24.46
N THR A 248 15.87 -7.94 25.74
CA THR A 248 14.69 -7.19 26.23
C THR A 248 15.12 -6.03 27.14
N ASN A 249 14.82 -4.78 26.77
CA ASN A 249 14.85 -3.61 27.66
C ASN A 249 13.73 -2.64 27.27
N PHE A 250 12.98 -2.13 28.26
CA PHE A 250 11.69 -1.47 28.01
C PHE A 250 11.57 -0.05 28.59
N PRO A 251 10.87 0.85 27.88
CA PRO A 251 10.48 2.17 28.36
C PRO A 251 9.04 2.15 28.90
N VAL A 252 8.76 1.41 29.98
CA VAL A 252 7.51 1.58 30.77
C VAL A 252 7.77 1.08 32.20
N THR A 253 7.29 1.80 33.21
CA THR A 253 7.63 1.56 34.63
C THR A 253 6.42 1.13 35.44
N VAL A 254 5.95 1.97 36.37
CA VAL A 254 4.89 1.67 37.34
C VAL A 254 3.59 1.22 36.68
N GLU A 255 3.33 1.68 35.45
CA GLU A 255 2.15 1.34 34.68
C GLU A 255 2.02 -0.17 34.44
N ARG A 256 3.11 -0.95 34.52
CA ARG A 256 3.07 -2.43 34.44
C ARG A 256 2.33 -3.09 35.59
N TRP A 257 2.33 -2.44 36.76
CA TRP A 257 1.73 -2.95 37.99
C TRP A 257 0.39 -2.28 38.30
N GLU A 258 0.09 -1.13 37.69
CA GLU A 258 -1.12 -0.38 37.98
C GLU A 258 -2.37 -0.98 37.32
N PRO A 259 -3.51 -1.07 38.05
CA PRO A 259 -4.78 -1.52 37.50
C PRO A 259 -5.24 -0.72 36.28
N ASP A 260 -4.95 0.59 36.27
CA ASP A 260 -5.32 1.47 35.16
C ASP A 260 -4.28 1.51 34.03
N GLY A 261 -3.12 0.88 34.25
CA GLY A 261 -2.03 0.76 33.28
C GLY A 261 -2.15 -0.54 32.47
N TYR A 262 -1.24 -1.49 32.73
CA TYR A 262 -1.22 -2.83 32.12
C TYR A 262 -2.19 -3.79 32.80
N GLY A 263 -2.58 -3.52 34.05
CA GLY A 263 -3.63 -4.28 34.72
C GLY A 263 -4.98 -4.17 34.00
N ARG A 264 -5.21 -3.07 33.28
CA ARG A 264 -6.48 -2.76 32.59
C ARG A 264 -6.89 -3.83 31.60
N ALA A 265 -5.91 -4.37 30.88
CA ALA A 265 -6.11 -5.41 29.89
C ALA A 265 -5.60 -6.78 30.36
N GLY A 266 -5.14 -6.89 31.61
CA GLY A 266 -4.63 -8.12 32.19
C GLY A 266 -3.35 -8.63 31.54
N THR A 267 -2.47 -7.77 31.01
CA THR A 267 -1.28 -8.19 30.24
C THR A 267 -0.35 -9.11 31.03
N TYR A 268 -0.22 -8.91 32.34
CA TYR A 268 0.59 -9.77 33.21
C TYR A 268 -0.26 -10.61 34.17
N LYS A 269 -1.55 -10.80 33.87
CA LYS A 269 -2.50 -11.49 34.75
C LYS A 269 -2.03 -12.89 35.14
N GLU A 270 -1.59 -13.69 34.17
CA GLU A 270 -1.11 -15.06 34.40
C GLU A 270 0.09 -15.07 35.36
N ILE A 271 1.01 -14.11 35.23
CA ILE A 271 2.14 -13.93 36.16
C ILE A 271 1.63 -13.61 37.57
N PHE A 272 0.71 -12.64 37.70
CA PHE A 272 0.20 -12.19 39.00
C PHE A 272 -0.71 -13.22 39.69
N GLU A 273 -1.33 -14.12 38.94
CA GLU A 273 -2.13 -15.24 39.47
C GLU A 273 -1.29 -16.50 39.77
N GLY A 274 0.04 -16.42 39.61
CA GLY A 274 0.97 -17.52 39.91
C GLY A 274 1.07 -18.58 38.82
N ARG A 275 0.48 -18.34 37.65
CA ARG A 275 0.55 -19.19 36.45
C ARG A 275 1.52 -18.60 35.43
N TRP A 276 2.73 -18.27 35.87
CA TRP A 276 3.69 -17.54 35.04
C TRP A 276 4.18 -18.36 33.83
N GLU A 277 4.06 -19.69 33.86
CA GLU A 277 4.33 -20.58 32.71
C GLU A 277 3.30 -20.43 31.58
N ASP A 278 2.09 -19.96 31.89
CA ASP A 278 1.02 -19.72 30.92
C ASP A 278 1.11 -18.31 30.30
N TYR A 279 2.03 -17.47 30.78
CA TYR A 279 2.27 -16.15 30.22
C TYR A 279 2.99 -16.25 28.87
N ASP A 280 2.30 -15.85 27.81
CA ASP A 280 2.89 -15.68 26.49
C ASP A 280 3.34 -14.22 26.29
N PRO A 281 4.66 -13.93 26.22
CA PRO A 281 5.13 -12.58 25.94
C PRO A 281 4.72 -12.08 24.54
N TRP A 282 4.34 -12.96 23.62
CA TRP A 282 3.93 -12.65 22.24
C TRP A 282 2.42 -12.40 22.08
N GLU A 283 1.64 -12.62 23.13
CA GLU A 283 0.22 -12.26 23.14
C GLU A 283 0.10 -10.72 23.15
N SER A 284 -0.38 -10.17 22.04
CA SER A 284 -0.38 -8.72 21.80
C SER A 284 -1.73 -8.06 22.03
N SER A 285 -2.84 -8.81 22.06
CA SER A 285 -4.19 -8.25 22.18
C SER A 285 -4.39 -7.44 23.45
N THR A 286 -3.85 -7.91 24.57
CA THR A 286 -3.91 -7.17 25.84
C THR A 286 -3.09 -5.87 25.77
N ARG A 287 -1.95 -5.89 25.08
CA ARG A 287 -1.00 -4.77 24.97
C ARG A 287 -1.55 -3.60 24.14
N LEU A 288 -2.53 -3.85 23.27
CA LEU A 288 -3.21 -2.82 22.48
C LEU A 288 -4.18 -1.96 23.33
N ALA A 289 -4.62 -2.47 24.49
CA ALA A 289 -5.63 -1.85 25.34
C ALA A 289 -5.07 -1.28 26.66
N VAL A 290 -3.76 -1.36 26.90
CA VAL A 290 -3.15 -0.82 28.12
C VAL A 290 -3.02 0.70 28.05
N THR A 291 -2.81 1.33 29.20
CA THR A 291 -2.41 2.74 29.27
C THR A 291 -0.94 2.79 29.69
N SER A 292 -0.02 3.05 28.75
CA SER A 292 1.43 3.05 29.03
C SER A 292 1.97 4.34 29.62
N ASP A 293 1.20 5.42 29.60
CA ASP A 293 1.58 6.73 30.17
C ASP A 293 0.42 7.32 30.97
N LEU A 294 0.28 6.86 32.21
CA LEU A 294 -0.73 7.39 33.14
C LEU A 294 -0.38 8.81 33.62
N TYR A 295 0.90 9.20 33.55
CA TYR A 295 1.43 10.38 34.21
C TYR A 295 1.72 11.56 33.27
N ARG A 296 1.64 11.36 31.94
CA ARG A 296 1.76 12.37 30.89
C ARG A 296 3.05 13.18 31.00
N LYS A 297 4.18 12.49 31.19
CA LYS A 297 5.50 13.11 31.36
C LYS A 297 6.39 12.89 30.14
N ALA A 298 7.43 13.73 30.03
CA ALA A 298 8.43 13.61 28.99
C ALA A 298 9.16 12.27 29.07
N GLY A 299 9.38 11.61 27.92
CA GLY A 299 10.04 10.30 27.82
C GLY A 299 9.09 9.12 27.58
N ALA A 300 7.78 9.33 27.66
CA ALA A 300 6.79 8.34 27.27
C ALA A 300 6.77 8.11 25.75
N CYS A 301 6.49 6.87 25.34
CA CYS A 301 6.26 6.51 23.95
C CYS A 301 4.76 6.30 23.73
N SER A 302 4.17 7.02 22.77
CA SER A 302 2.73 6.98 22.54
C SER A 302 2.30 6.04 21.39
N ILE A 303 3.21 5.18 20.91
CA ILE A 303 2.97 4.21 19.82
C ILE A 303 3.32 2.76 20.17
N PHE A 304 2.58 1.79 19.61
CA PHE A 304 2.94 0.36 19.59
C PHE A 304 4.14 0.13 18.72
N ARG A 305 5.15 -0.50 19.30
CA ARG A 305 6.22 -1.05 18.49
C ARG A 305 6.36 -2.46 18.95
N MET A 306 5.99 -3.48 18.18
CA MET A 306 6.36 -4.85 18.56
C MET A 306 7.87 -5.03 18.64
N PHE A 307 8.65 -4.12 18.05
CA PHE A 307 10.09 -4.03 18.25
C PHE A 307 10.56 -2.56 18.21
N GLN A 308 11.40 -2.17 19.14
CA GLN A 308 12.36 -1.09 19.03
C GLN A 308 13.58 -1.59 18.28
N GLY A 309 14.31 -0.69 17.65
CA GLY A 309 15.55 -1.02 16.98
C GLY A 309 16.36 0.21 16.63
N TRP A 310 17.61 -0.03 16.26
CA TRP A 310 18.50 0.99 15.71
C TRP A 310 19.26 0.40 14.52
N LEU A 311 19.52 1.24 13.51
CA LEU A 311 20.42 0.94 12.41
C LEU A 311 21.82 1.45 12.78
N ALA A 312 22.82 0.58 12.74
CA ALA A 312 24.21 1.00 12.92
C ALA A 312 24.66 1.82 11.71
N LEU A 313 25.03 3.09 11.93
CA LEU A 313 25.63 3.97 10.91
C LEU A 313 27.16 3.99 10.99
N SER A 314 27.71 3.38 12.03
CA SER A 314 29.15 3.21 12.28
C SER A 314 29.38 1.92 13.07
N THR A 315 30.62 1.45 13.10
CA THR A 315 31.01 0.28 13.90
C THR A 315 30.90 0.60 15.40
N ILE A 316 30.18 -0.23 16.15
CA ILE A 316 29.96 -0.06 17.60
C ILE A 316 30.71 -1.16 18.37
N PRO A 317 31.66 -0.81 19.27
CA PRO A 317 32.32 -1.78 20.14
C PRO A 317 31.43 -2.20 21.34
N PRO A 318 31.72 -3.33 22.02
CA PRO A 318 30.90 -3.82 23.14
C PRO A 318 30.81 -2.84 24.32
N ALA A 319 29.60 -2.59 24.84
CA ALA A 319 29.33 -1.60 25.89
C ALA A 319 29.59 -2.08 27.34
N ARG A 320 29.88 -1.14 28.26
CA ARG A 320 30.09 -1.33 29.72
C ARG A 320 28.86 -0.83 30.51
N ALA A 321 28.48 -1.51 31.59
CA ALA A 321 27.19 -1.33 32.30
C ALA A 321 27.07 -0.03 33.17
N PRO A 322 25.91 0.66 33.19
CA PRO A 322 25.63 1.81 34.07
C PRO A 322 24.77 1.47 35.33
N SER A 323 24.57 2.45 36.25
CA SER A 323 24.12 2.25 37.65
C SER A 323 23.09 3.25 38.25
N GLY A 324 22.04 2.74 38.93
CA GLY A 324 21.37 3.14 40.21
C GLY A 324 20.18 4.14 40.17
N ILE A 325 19.16 4.24 41.07
CA ILE A 325 18.49 3.55 42.22
C ILE A 325 17.04 4.14 42.25
N LEU A 326 15.93 3.38 42.13
CA LEU A 326 15.06 2.82 43.20
C LEU A 326 14.26 1.63 42.61
N HIS A 327 14.65 0.39 42.91
CA HIS A 327 14.24 -0.83 42.17
C HIS A 327 14.22 -0.69 40.63
N GLY A 328 14.96 0.30 40.09
CA GLY A 328 14.99 0.66 38.68
C GLY A 328 13.71 1.24 38.08
N ALA A 329 12.63 1.40 38.85
CA ALA A 329 11.36 1.94 38.33
C ALA A 329 11.16 3.37 38.82
N VAL A 330 11.26 4.35 37.91
CA VAL A 330 11.00 5.76 38.17
C VAL A 330 9.82 6.19 37.29
N PRO A 331 8.75 6.81 37.83
CA PRO A 331 7.58 7.19 37.04
C PRO A 331 7.98 7.93 35.76
N SER A 332 7.58 7.37 34.61
CA SER A 332 7.82 7.91 33.27
C SER A 332 9.28 7.95 32.78
N TYR A 333 10.19 7.18 33.40
CA TYR A 333 11.55 6.93 32.90
C TYR A 333 11.70 5.46 32.47
N ALA A 334 12.80 5.09 31.83
CA ALA A 334 13.04 3.69 31.46
C ALA A 334 13.29 2.81 32.70
N GLN A 335 12.80 1.57 32.69
CA GLN A 335 13.03 0.64 33.80
C GLN A 335 14.48 0.12 33.77
N GLU A 336 15.23 0.34 34.84
CA GLU A 336 16.60 -0.11 34.99
C GLU A 336 16.67 -1.52 35.61
N LEU A 337 17.23 -2.49 34.88
CA LEU A 337 17.58 -3.79 35.43
C LEU A 337 19.01 -3.71 35.98
N ASN A 338 19.17 -3.90 37.29
CA ASN A 338 20.50 -4.00 37.91
C ASN A 338 20.63 -5.20 38.87
N PRO A 339 21.86 -5.70 39.09
CA PRO A 339 22.11 -6.90 39.91
C PRO A 339 21.71 -6.75 41.38
N ALA A 340 21.67 -5.52 41.91
CA ALA A 340 21.30 -5.28 43.29
C ALA A 340 19.79 -5.49 43.52
N LEU A 341 18.96 -5.16 42.53
CA LEU A 341 17.50 -5.14 42.66
C LEU A 341 16.85 -6.36 41.98
N HIS A 342 17.58 -7.02 41.08
CA HIS A 342 17.15 -8.23 40.38
C HIS A 342 18.25 -9.32 40.42
N PRO A 343 18.71 -9.74 41.62
CA PRO A 343 19.81 -10.69 41.74
C PRO A 343 19.49 -12.05 41.10
N HIS A 344 18.21 -12.42 41.09
CA HIS A 344 17.69 -13.64 40.46
C HIS A 344 17.74 -13.62 38.94
N LEU A 345 17.85 -12.44 38.31
CA LEU A 345 18.06 -12.36 36.86
C LEU A 345 19.51 -12.68 36.48
N GLU A 346 20.46 -12.72 37.44
CA GLU A 346 21.88 -12.96 37.19
C GLU A 346 22.40 -12.15 35.98
N LEU A 347 22.16 -10.83 35.97
CA LEU A 347 22.35 -9.98 34.78
C LEU A 347 23.76 -10.06 34.16
N GLN A 348 24.81 -10.37 34.93
CA GLN A 348 26.15 -10.61 34.38
C GLN A 348 26.25 -11.88 33.50
N ARG A 349 25.33 -12.84 33.69
CA ARG A 349 25.21 -14.08 32.91
C ARG A 349 24.06 -14.05 31.90
N SER A 350 22.98 -13.31 32.18
CA SER A 350 21.77 -13.30 31.34
C SER A 350 21.69 -12.14 30.35
N LEU A 351 22.34 -10.99 30.62
CA LEU A 351 22.48 -9.93 29.62
C LEU A 351 23.55 -10.34 28.62
N VAL A 352 23.10 -10.65 27.41
CA VAL A 352 23.98 -10.83 26.27
C VAL A 352 24.33 -9.44 25.72
N PRO A 353 25.62 -9.05 25.65
CA PRO A 353 26.00 -7.80 25.04
C PRO A 353 25.57 -7.80 23.57
N VAL A 354 25.18 -6.63 23.08
CA VAL A 354 24.98 -6.44 21.64
C VAL A 354 26.27 -6.89 20.94
N PRO A 355 26.19 -7.82 19.96
CA PRO A 355 27.36 -8.24 19.21
C PRO A 355 27.97 -7.03 18.48
N GLN A 356 29.22 -7.14 18.04
CA GLN A 356 29.78 -6.11 17.17
C GLN A 356 28.86 -5.93 15.96
N LEU A 357 28.45 -4.68 15.72
CA LEU A 357 27.60 -4.30 14.59
C LEU A 357 28.43 -3.54 13.56
N GLU A 358 28.23 -3.86 12.29
CA GLU A 358 28.79 -3.14 11.16
C GLU A 358 27.73 -2.22 10.51
N PRO A 359 28.14 -1.20 9.74
CA PRO A 359 27.21 -0.35 9.01
C PRO A 359 26.25 -1.17 8.13
N GLY A 360 24.95 -1.01 8.34
CA GLY A 360 23.90 -1.79 7.67
C GLY A 360 23.23 -2.85 8.54
N ASP A 361 23.80 -3.19 9.71
CA ASP A 361 23.19 -4.14 10.64
C ASP A 361 22.00 -3.54 11.38
N TYR A 362 20.96 -4.37 11.58
CA TYR A 362 19.70 -3.98 12.22
C TYR A 362 19.49 -4.77 13.52
N LEU A 363 19.34 -4.07 14.66
CA LEU A 363 19.04 -4.66 15.96
C LEU A 363 17.58 -4.40 16.32
N VAL A 364 16.83 -5.40 16.81
CA VAL A 364 15.39 -5.27 17.18
C VAL A 364 15.04 -5.92 18.53
N TRP A 365 14.15 -5.32 19.35
CA TRP A 365 13.61 -5.89 20.61
C TRP A 365 12.21 -5.35 20.98
N HIS A 366 11.32 -6.13 21.62
CA HIS A 366 9.88 -5.80 21.74
C HIS A 366 9.50 -4.60 22.64
N PRO A 367 8.60 -3.68 22.21
CA PRO A 367 7.70 -2.96 23.17
C PRO A 367 6.18 -2.80 22.78
N ASP A 368 5.47 -1.80 23.38
CA ASP A 368 3.99 -1.70 23.41
C ASP A 368 3.40 -0.25 23.35
N LEU A 369 2.38 0.03 22.51
CA LEU A 369 1.07 0.77 22.60
C LEU A 369 0.17 0.97 21.33
N THR A 370 -0.18 2.15 20.76
CA THR A 370 -1.27 2.31 19.73
C THR A 370 -0.95 3.28 18.57
N ASN A 371 -1.36 3.01 17.31
CA ASN A 371 -0.64 3.51 16.11
C ASN A 371 -1.29 4.63 15.25
N ALA A 372 -2.61 4.64 15.00
CA ALA A 372 -3.19 5.49 13.94
C ALA A 372 -3.26 7.00 14.28
N LEU A 373 -3.70 7.35 15.49
CA LEU A 373 -3.77 8.76 15.92
C LEU A 373 -2.38 9.37 16.09
N TYR A 374 -1.38 8.56 16.47
CA TYR A 374 0.01 8.97 16.49
C TYR A 374 0.50 9.29 15.07
N LEU A 375 0.17 8.42 14.11
CA LEU A 375 0.57 8.59 12.72
C LEU A 375 0.04 9.90 12.11
N ALA A 376 -1.20 10.29 12.43
CA ALA A 376 -1.77 11.58 12.01
C ALA A 376 -0.94 12.78 12.50
N ARG A 377 -0.49 12.73 13.77
CA ARG A 377 0.35 13.78 14.38
C ARG A 377 1.78 13.73 13.83
N GLN A 378 2.33 12.54 13.63
CA GLN A 378 3.65 12.34 12.99
C GLN A 378 3.67 12.92 11.58
N ARG A 379 2.63 12.66 10.77
CA ARG A 379 2.48 13.23 9.44
C ARG A 379 2.51 14.75 9.45
N LYS A 380 1.72 15.37 10.35
CA LYS A 380 1.70 16.83 10.50
C LYS A 380 3.08 17.36 10.88
N ALA A 381 3.75 16.74 11.85
CA ALA A 381 5.09 17.12 12.28
C ALA A 381 6.09 17.03 11.12
N PHE A 382 6.09 15.92 10.37
CA PHE A 382 6.93 15.71 9.20
C PHE A 382 6.73 16.78 8.12
N LEU A 383 5.48 17.08 7.76
CA LEU A 383 5.17 18.10 6.74
C LEU A 383 5.64 19.50 7.17
N LEU A 384 5.51 19.83 8.46
CA LEU A 384 5.94 21.10 9.03
C LEU A 384 7.44 21.14 9.37
N GLY A 385 8.14 20.01 9.34
CA GLY A 385 9.52 19.86 9.82
C GLY A 385 9.66 20.02 11.32
N GLN A 386 8.59 19.80 12.07
CA GLN A 386 8.61 19.88 13.53
C GLN A 386 9.03 18.53 14.12
N PRO A 387 9.54 18.50 15.36
CA PRO A 387 9.85 17.25 16.04
C PRO A 387 8.62 16.35 16.17
N GLY A 388 8.85 15.04 16.17
CA GLY A 388 7.79 14.05 16.32
C GLY A 388 6.98 14.24 17.61
N PRO A 389 5.75 13.70 17.69
CA PRO A 389 4.79 14.01 18.76
C PRO A 389 5.31 13.78 20.19
N ASP A 390 6.22 12.81 20.38
CA ASP A 390 6.77 12.43 21.69
C ASP A 390 8.02 13.26 22.10
N PHE A 391 8.57 14.08 21.20
CA PHE A 391 9.88 14.75 21.37
C PHE A 391 9.78 16.25 21.69
N GLY A 392 8.66 16.69 22.28
CA GLY A 392 8.60 18.01 22.94
C GLY A 392 8.60 19.22 22.00
N GLY A 393 7.88 19.18 20.87
CA GLY A 393 7.52 20.37 20.07
C GLY A 393 8.69 21.26 19.59
N GLY A 394 8.37 22.46 19.10
CA GLY A 394 9.36 23.46 18.64
C GLY A 394 9.55 23.50 17.12
N ARG A 395 10.60 24.20 16.67
CA ARG A 395 10.89 24.43 15.24
C ARG A 395 11.50 23.21 14.54
N GLY A 396 12.22 22.37 15.26
CA GLY A 396 12.85 21.17 14.70
C GLY A 396 13.68 21.47 13.45
N GLU A 397 13.36 20.78 12.38
CA GLU A 397 14.02 20.86 11.08
C GLU A 397 13.32 21.83 10.10
N SER A 398 12.36 22.64 10.56
CA SER A 398 11.49 23.45 9.69
C SER A 398 12.23 24.43 8.78
N GLU A 399 13.41 24.88 9.19
CA GLU A 399 14.25 25.86 8.48
C GLU A 399 15.50 25.24 7.83
N HIS A 400 15.68 23.91 7.89
CA HIS A 400 16.88 23.26 7.34
C HIS A 400 16.80 23.08 5.83
N GLU A 401 17.87 23.47 5.13
CA GLU A 401 18.06 23.17 3.72
C GLU A 401 18.32 21.66 3.52
N GLY A 402 17.70 21.07 2.49
CA GLY A 402 17.87 19.64 2.18
C GLY A 402 17.05 18.69 3.06
N ARG A 403 16.09 19.20 3.85
CA ARG A 403 15.17 18.36 4.63
C ARG A 403 14.37 17.41 3.71
N PRO A 404 14.32 16.11 4.01
CA PRO A 404 13.50 15.16 3.26
C PRO A 404 12.02 15.57 3.23
N GLY A 405 11.44 15.52 2.04
CA GLY A 405 10.02 15.76 1.78
C GLY A 405 9.27 14.50 1.38
N VAL A 406 7.99 14.66 1.02
CA VAL A 406 7.12 13.54 0.58
C VAL A 406 7.73 12.77 -0.59
N GLN A 407 8.45 13.46 -1.48
CA GLN A 407 9.13 12.83 -2.60
C GLN A 407 10.27 11.91 -2.15
N ASP A 408 11.06 12.32 -1.17
CA ASP A 408 12.18 11.52 -0.65
C ASP A 408 11.67 10.26 0.08
N VAL A 409 10.54 10.38 0.79
CA VAL A 409 9.84 9.23 1.40
C VAL A 409 9.38 8.26 0.31
N ASN A 410 8.78 8.77 -0.76
CA ASN A 410 8.36 7.96 -1.89
C ASN A 410 9.57 7.31 -2.61
N ASP A 411 10.67 8.03 -2.78
CA ASP A 411 11.86 7.54 -3.48
C ASP A 411 12.58 6.46 -2.67
N ALA A 412 12.55 6.55 -1.34
CA ALA A 412 13.13 5.55 -0.44
C ALA A 412 12.24 4.32 -0.20
N GLY A 413 10.92 4.52 -0.05
CA GLY A 413 10.00 3.49 0.45
C GLY A 413 8.76 3.23 -0.41
N GLY A 414 8.53 3.96 -1.51
CA GLY A 414 7.36 3.80 -2.37
C GLY A 414 6.03 4.00 -1.64
N ASP A 415 4.98 3.31 -2.12
CA ASP A 415 3.63 3.37 -1.54
C ASP A 415 3.63 2.93 -0.06
N ASP A 416 4.44 1.93 0.30
CA ASP A 416 4.55 1.44 1.68
C ASP A 416 5.20 2.47 2.60
N GLY A 417 6.24 3.16 2.14
CA GLY A 417 6.85 4.28 2.85
C GLY A 417 5.88 5.45 3.05
N LEU A 418 5.05 5.74 2.05
CA LEU A 418 4.02 6.77 2.14
C LEU A 418 2.91 6.38 3.13
N ARG A 419 2.41 5.14 3.08
CA ARG A 419 1.43 4.60 4.03
C ARG A 419 1.98 4.58 5.47
N ALA A 420 3.22 4.13 5.65
CA ALA A 420 3.92 4.13 6.95
C ALA A 420 4.12 5.54 7.53
N MET A 421 4.05 6.59 6.71
CA MET A 421 4.10 7.99 7.11
C MET A 421 2.72 8.68 7.13
N GLY A 422 1.63 7.94 6.88
CA GLY A 422 0.26 8.46 6.82
C GLY A 422 -0.02 9.38 5.63
N LEU A 423 0.85 9.39 4.62
CA LEU A 423 0.80 10.28 3.45
C LEU A 423 -0.04 9.70 2.31
N LEU A 424 -0.40 8.42 2.38
CA LEU A 424 -1.23 7.71 1.43
C LEU A 424 -2.24 6.82 2.18
N PRO A 425 -3.52 6.79 1.78
CA PRO A 425 -4.49 5.86 2.33
C PRO A 425 -4.09 4.40 2.10
N TRP A 426 -4.52 3.53 2.99
CA TRP A 426 -4.49 2.09 2.71
C TRP A 426 -5.60 1.74 1.74
N ASP A 427 -5.33 0.71 0.94
CA ASP A 427 -6.35 0.11 0.09
C ASP A 427 -7.11 -0.92 0.93
N GLU A 428 -8.35 -0.59 1.29
CA GLU A 428 -9.22 -1.48 2.07
C GLU A 428 -9.56 -2.78 1.33
N GLU A 429 -9.42 -2.79 0.01
CA GLU A 429 -9.65 -3.96 -0.83
C GLU A 429 -8.44 -4.91 -0.88
N GLU A 430 -7.26 -4.46 -0.40
CA GLU A 430 -6.07 -5.29 -0.21
C GLU A 430 -6.14 -6.07 1.13
N ALA A 431 -7.16 -5.86 1.97
CA ALA A 431 -7.33 -6.56 3.23
C ALA A 431 -7.68 -8.05 3.01
N ASP A 432 -6.99 -8.94 3.73
CA ASP A 432 -7.22 -10.39 3.68
C ASP A 432 -8.49 -10.80 4.46
N THR A 433 -8.96 -9.92 5.36
CA THR A 433 -10.09 -10.20 6.27
C THR A 433 -10.98 -8.98 6.45
N ASP A 434 -12.24 -9.22 6.82
CA ASP A 434 -13.20 -8.15 7.13
C ASP A 434 -12.72 -7.30 8.33
N GLU A 435 -12.12 -7.94 9.35
CA GLU A 435 -11.58 -7.22 10.50
C GLU A 435 -10.38 -6.33 10.14
N GLU A 436 -9.49 -6.81 9.26
CA GLU A 436 -8.41 -5.98 8.74
C GLU A 436 -8.95 -4.81 7.94
N ARG A 437 -9.95 -5.05 7.08
CA ARG A 437 -10.62 -3.99 6.32
C ARG A 437 -11.22 -2.93 7.24
N GLU A 438 -11.91 -3.31 8.31
CA GLU A 438 -12.45 -2.38 9.30
C GLU A 438 -11.36 -1.53 9.98
N VAL A 439 -10.22 -2.14 10.31
CA VAL A 439 -9.07 -1.42 10.89
C VAL A 439 -8.47 -0.44 9.87
N LEU A 440 -8.33 -0.84 8.61
CA LEU A 440 -7.85 0.04 7.53
C LEU A 440 -8.82 1.20 7.30
N ALA A 441 -10.13 0.94 7.25
CA ALA A 441 -11.18 1.94 7.09
C ALA A 441 -11.18 2.95 8.25
N MET A 442 -11.05 2.47 9.49
CA MET A 442 -10.94 3.33 10.66
C MET A 442 -9.67 4.19 10.61
N ALA A 443 -8.53 3.60 10.26
CA ALA A 443 -7.27 4.33 10.13
C ALA A 443 -7.34 5.38 9.01
N ASN A 444 -7.95 5.03 7.87
CA ASN A 444 -8.20 5.92 6.75
C ASN A 444 -9.12 7.09 7.15
N GLY A 445 -10.21 6.83 7.87
CA GLY A 445 -11.10 7.88 8.38
C GLY A 445 -10.43 8.85 9.36
N ILE A 446 -9.52 8.35 10.20
CA ILE A 446 -8.72 9.19 11.11
C ILE A 446 -7.71 10.05 10.34
N LEU A 447 -7.04 9.47 9.34
CA LEU A 447 -5.94 10.13 8.62
C LEU A 447 -6.43 11.03 7.48
N PHE A 448 -7.55 10.71 6.86
CA PHE A 448 -8.05 11.37 5.67
C PHE A 448 -9.55 11.69 5.81
N PRO A 449 -9.96 12.44 6.85
CA PRO A 449 -11.37 12.69 7.11
C PRO A 449 -12.08 13.40 5.95
N ASP A 450 -11.36 14.19 5.15
CA ASP A 450 -11.92 14.86 3.96
C ASP A 450 -12.19 13.91 2.79
N LEU A 451 -11.69 12.67 2.84
CA LEU A 451 -11.88 11.63 1.83
C LEU A 451 -12.90 10.56 2.25
N TYR A 452 -13.34 10.58 3.51
CA TYR A 452 -14.22 9.58 4.10
C TYR A 452 -15.37 10.29 4.83
N ASP A 453 -16.56 10.27 4.23
CA ASP A 453 -17.77 10.82 4.85
C ASP A 453 -18.17 10.00 6.07
N TRP A 454 -18.02 10.58 7.26
CA TRP A 454 -18.57 10.07 8.52
C TRP A 454 -19.69 10.99 9.01
N LEU A 455 -20.74 11.17 8.20
CA LEU A 455 -22.04 11.71 8.60
C LEU A 455 -23.19 11.01 7.88
#